data_AF-A0A3B5MCH1-F1
#
_entry.id   AF-A0A3B5MCH1-F1
#
_cell.length_a   1.000
_cell.length_b   1.000
_cell.length_c   1.000
_cell.angle_alpha   90.00
_cell.angle_beta   90.00
_cell.angle_gamma   90.00
#
_symmetry.space_group_name_H-M   'P 1'
#
loop_
_entity.id
_entity.type
_entity.pdbx_description
1 polymer ?
#
loop_
_entity_poly.entity_id
_entity_poly.type
_entity_poly.pdbx_seq_one_letter_code
_entity_poly.pdbx_strand_id
1 'polypeptide(L)'
;MEIFLCNSSKLTLCLTRLCALSSVSQHALCGVVEVTVGSQSVLLPCHYSGIVPEEVRLPEDAKVDWRTSTNLKVHVYLQGCDRSEEQHRAYRNRTRINQDPLKTGDLSLMLQRPLDVDRDTYTCIVCSGEGHILLKKDVKLRVRGTGTLSGVRPRNAPPAGDPEVHPDRLMG
;
A
#
# COMPACT_ATOMS: atom_id res chain seq x y z
N MET A 1 23.97 -38.85 24.70
CA MET A 1 23.31 -39.66 25.75
C MET A 1 22.96 -38.72 26.88
N GLU A 2 21.70 -38.71 27.29
CA GLU A 2 21.18 -37.88 28.40
C GLU A 2 21.35 -38.59 29.74
N ILE A 3 21.55 -37.82 30.81
CA ILE A 3 21.00 -37.96 32.19
C ILE A 3 20.95 -36.49 32.70
N PHE A 4 19.88 -35.91 33.26
CA PHE A 4 19.19 -36.30 34.49
C PHE A 4 17.66 -36.16 34.49
N LEU A 5 17.05 -37.20 35.07
CA LEU A 5 15.67 -37.29 35.59
C LEU A 5 15.52 -36.34 36.81
N CYS A 6 14.34 -35.98 37.34
CA CYS A 6 13.12 -36.78 37.43
C CYS A 6 11.81 -35.93 37.48
N ASN A 7 11.07 -35.92 38.58
CA ASN A 7 9.61 -35.70 38.58
C ASN A 7 9.07 -35.28 39.98
N SER A 8 8.04 -34.41 40.04
CA SER A 8 7.00 -34.56 41.08
C SER A 8 5.57 -34.17 40.64
N SER A 9 4.84 -35.20 40.22
CA SER A 9 3.53 -35.57 40.80
C SER A 9 2.41 -34.52 40.83
N LYS A 10 1.59 -34.49 39.78
CA LYS A 10 0.16 -34.90 39.89
C LYS A 10 -0.49 -35.07 38.52
N LEU A 11 -0.99 -36.28 38.27
CA LEU A 11 -1.71 -36.63 37.06
C LEU A 11 -3.17 -36.15 37.18
N THR A 12 -3.69 -35.39 36.22
CA THR A 12 -5.14 -35.20 36.05
C THR A 12 -5.46 -35.16 34.56
N LEU A 13 -6.18 -36.17 34.11
CA LEU A 13 -6.41 -36.49 32.72
C LEU A 13 -7.68 -35.82 32.21
N CYS A 14 -7.60 -34.59 31.70
CA CYS A 14 -8.70 -33.93 30.98
C CYS A 14 -8.52 -34.07 29.46
N LEU A 15 -8.99 -35.19 28.91
CA LEU A 15 -9.01 -35.47 27.47
C LEU A 15 -10.12 -34.67 26.76
N THR A 16 -9.93 -33.37 26.52
CA THR A 16 -10.83 -32.62 25.63
C THR A 16 -10.10 -31.67 24.68
N ARG A 17 -10.11 -32.08 23.41
CA ARG A 17 -9.82 -31.31 22.18
C ARG A 17 -8.37 -30.85 21.97
N LEU A 18 -7.80 -31.30 20.85
CA LEU A 18 -6.73 -30.58 20.18
C LEU A 18 -7.27 -29.19 19.79
N CYS A 19 -7.00 -28.17 20.61
CA CYS A 19 -7.00 -26.80 20.12
C CYS A 19 -5.92 -26.74 19.04
N ALA A 20 -6.33 -26.51 17.79
CA ALA A 20 -5.44 -26.57 16.65
C ALA A 20 -4.21 -25.69 16.89
N LEU A 21 -3.03 -26.23 16.56
CA LEU A 21 -1.81 -25.44 16.40
C LEU A 21 -2.00 -24.52 15.19
N SER A 22 -2.76 -23.44 15.38
CA SER A 22 -2.83 -22.34 14.42
C SER A 22 -1.50 -21.60 14.51
N SER A 23 -0.50 -22.12 13.81
CA SER A 23 0.66 -21.36 13.37
C SER A 23 0.18 -20.31 12.37
N VAL A 24 -0.52 -19.30 12.89
CA VAL A 24 -0.76 -18.05 12.16
C VAL A 24 0.61 -17.40 12.03
N SER A 25 1.29 -17.74 10.94
CA SER A 25 2.48 -17.03 10.48
C SER A 25 2.12 -15.55 10.46
N GLN A 26 2.77 -14.75 11.31
CA GLN A 26 2.47 -13.31 11.43
C GLN A 26 2.95 -12.51 10.20
N HIS A 27 3.47 -13.20 9.17
CA HIS A 27 3.99 -12.63 7.94
C HIS A 27 2.89 -12.23 6.93
N ALA A 28 1.93 -11.36 7.30
CA ALA A 28 1.11 -10.61 6.33
C ALA A 28 0.23 -9.48 6.92
N LEU A 29 0.79 -8.54 7.68
CA LEU A 29 0.17 -7.20 7.82
C LEU A 29 0.58 -6.30 6.65
N CYS A 30 0.30 -6.77 5.42
CA CYS A 30 0.44 -5.96 4.20
C CYS A 30 -0.67 -4.91 4.22
N GLY A 31 -0.30 -3.64 4.46
CA GLY A 31 -1.27 -2.56 4.60
C GLY A 31 -1.94 -2.27 3.26
N VAL A 32 -3.26 -2.43 3.18
CA VAL A 32 -4.02 -2.07 1.97
C VAL A 32 -4.49 -0.63 2.10
N VAL A 33 -4.13 0.20 1.11
CA VAL A 33 -4.61 1.58 0.97
C VAL A 33 -5.50 1.66 -0.26
N GLU A 34 -6.68 2.25 -0.12
CA GLU A 34 -7.60 2.45 -1.24
C GLU A 34 -7.80 3.93 -1.55
N VAL A 35 -7.80 4.29 -2.83
CA VAL A 35 -8.04 5.65 -3.31
C VAL A 35 -8.91 5.64 -4.56
N THR A 36 -9.65 6.71 -4.84
CA THR A 36 -10.47 6.83 -6.06
C THR A 36 -9.70 7.61 -7.13
N VAL A 37 -9.86 7.25 -8.41
CA VAL A 37 -9.30 8.04 -9.52
C VAL A 37 -9.80 9.49 -9.41
N GLY A 38 -8.89 10.46 -9.57
CA GLY A 38 -9.19 11.88 -9.44
C GLY A 38 -8.98 12.46 -8.04
N SER A 39 -8.63 11.66 -7.03
CA SER A 39 -8.13 12.18 -5.75
C SER A 39 -6.84 13.01 -5.94
N GLN A 40 -6.66 14.05 -5.13
CA GLN A 40 -5.46 14.92 -5.20
C GLN A 40 -4.17 14.18 -4.79
N SER A 41 -4.26 13.31 -3.79
CA SER A 41 -3.16 12.50 -3.30
C SER A 41 -3.66 11.25 -2.56
N VAL A 42 -2.72 10.33 -2.30
CA VAL A 42 -2.87 9.18 -1.40
C VAL A 42 -1.61 9.07 -0.54
N LEU A 43 -1.76 8.60 0.71
CA LEU A 43 -0.64 8.36 1.63
C LEU A 43 -0.42 6.86 1.82
N LEU A 44 0.79 6.37 1.60
CA LEU A 44 1.19 4.98 1.83
C LEU A 44 1.96 4.90 3.17
N PRO A 45 1.41 4.26 4.22
CA PRO A 45 1.93 4.40 5.58
C PRO A 45 3.17 3.52 5.82
N CYS A 46 4.31 4.17 6.09
CA CYS A 46 5.53 3.52 6.56
C CYS A 46 6.05 4.25 7.80
N HIS A 47 6.23 3.51 8.90
CA HIS A 47 6.68 4.06 10.17
C HIS A 47 7.76 3.15 10.75
N TYR A 48 8.86 3.73 11.20
CA TYR A 48 9.91 3.07 11.94
C TYR A 48 9.67 3.23 13.44
N SER A 49 9.49 2.13 14.17
CA SER A 49 9.12 2.14 15.60
C SER A 49 10.30 1.99 16.57
N GLY A 50 11.54 1.97 16.07
CA GLY A 50 12.72 1.58 16.87
C GLY A 50 12.70 0.10 17.30
N ILE A 51 13.74 -0.32 18.01
CA ILE A 51 13.74 -1.56 18.81
C ILE A 51 13.27 -1.25 20.25
N VAL A 52 13.62 -0.07 20.76
CA VAL A 52 13.06 0.52 21.99
C VAL A 52 12.38 1.87 21.72
N PRO A 53 11.39 2.30 22.52
CA PRO A 53 10.58 3.49 22.22
C PRO A 53 11.33 4.84 22.14
N GLU A 54 12.53 4.97 22.72
CA GLU A 54 13.36 6.18 22.59
C GLU A 54 14.19 6.21 21.29
N GLU A 55 14.33 5.08 20.60
CA GLU A 55 15.10 4.91 19.36
C GLU A 55 14.25 5.03 18.08
N VAL A 56 13.16 5.82 18.11
CA VAL A 56 12.38 6.14 16.89
C VAL A 56 13.21 6.93 15.86
N ARG A 57 14.34 7.51 16.29
CA ARG A 57 15.30 8.19 15.41
C ARG A 57 16.12 7.18 14.60
N LEU A 58 16.07 7.31 13.29
CA LEU A 58 16.97 6.62 12.36
C LEU A 58 18.35 7.30 12.33
N PRO A 59 19.42 6.57 11.99
CA PRO A 59 20.73 7.15 11.69
C PRO A 59 20.66 8.24 10.62
N GLU A 60 21.50 9.29 10.71
CA GLU A 60 21.51 10.40 9.75
C GLU A 60 21.94 9.99 8.34
N ASP A 61 22.72 8.91 8.24
CA ASP A 61 23.16 8.29 7.00
C ASP A 61 22.14 7.30 6.40
N ALA A 62 21.02 7.07 7.09
CA ALA A 62 20.04 6.09 6.67
C ALA A 62 19.40 6.45 5.33
N LYS A 63 19.21 5.43 4.50
CA LYS A 63 18.55 5.53 3.19
C LYS A 63 17.10 5.07 3.31
N VAL A 64 16.17 5.88 2.83
CA VAL A 64 14.78 5.47 2.58
C VAL A 64 14.59 5.26 1.07
N ASP A 65 14.21 4.06 0.66
CA ASP A 65 14.05 3.65 -0.74
C ASP A 65 12.64 3.05 -0.90
N TRP A 66 11.74 3.80 -1.54
CA TRP A 66 10.40 3.34 -1.89
C TRP A 66 10.40 2.76 -3.30
N ARG A 67 9.91 1.53 -3.45
CA ARG A 67 9.89 0.81 -4.74
C ARG A 67 8.54 0.20 -5.07
N THR A 68 8.30 -0.01 -6.36
CA THR A 68 7.24 -0.90 -6.85
C THR A 68 7.61 -2.36 -6.70
N SER A 69 6.65 -3.29 -6.86
CA SER A 69 6.92 -4.74 -6.94
C SER A 69 7.89 -5.10 -8.08
N THR A 70 7.89 -4.29 -9.14
CA THR A 70 8.78 -4.34 -10.30
C THR A 70 10.13 -3.61 -10.10
N ASN A 71 10.48 -3.23 -8.86
CA ASN A 71 11.72 -2.53 -8.47
C ASN A 71 11.93 -1.13 -9.10
N LEU A 72 10.89 -0.48 -9.63
CA LEU A 72 11.00 0.92 -10.04
C LEU A 72 11.16 1.80 -8.80
N LYS A 73 12.17 2.69 -8.80
CA LYS A 73 12.38 3.69 -7.74
C LYS A 73 11.26 4.72 -7.77
N VAL A 74 10.43 4.74 -6.73
CA VAL A 74 9.28 5.63 -6.57
C VAL A 74 9.70 6.92 -5.84
N HIS A 75 10.50 6.78 -4.78
CA HIS A 75 11.08 7.88 -4.03
C HIS A 75 12.36 7.40 -3.34
N VAL A 76 13.36 8.27 -3.25
CA VAL A 76 14.63 8.00 -2.59
C VAL A 76 15.01 9.21 -1.74
N TYR A 77 15.31 8.97 -0.47
CA TYR A 77 15.79 9.98 0.47
C TYR A 77 17.09 9.48 1.12
N LEU A 78 18.12 10.32 1.14
CA LEU A 78 19.46 9.97 1.59
C LEU A 78 20.24 11.22 2.02
N GLN A 79 20.87 11.17 3.20
CA GLN A 79 21.65 12.27 3.79
C GLN A 79 20.83 13.58 3.88
N GLY A 80 19.65 13.51 4.50
CA GLY A 80 18.80 14.69 4.71
C GLY A 80 17.97 15.16 3.50
N CYS A 81 18.19 14.63 2.30
CA CYS A 81 17.63 15.17 1.05
C CYS A 81 16.99 14.14 0.11
N ASP A 82 15.93 14.56 -0.59
CA ASP A 82 15.32 13.86 -1.72
C ASP A 82 16.29 13.70 -2.90
N ARG A 83 16.42 12.49 -3.44
CA ARG A 83 17.24 12.17 -4.63
C ARG A 83 16.36 12.00 -5.87
N SER A 84 15.82 13.13 -6.33
CA SER A 84 14.86 13.17 -7.45
C SER A 84 15.44 12.65 -8.78
N GLU A 85 16.75 12.75 -8.95
CA GLU A 85 17.53 12.18 -10.06
C GLU A 85 17.46 10.65 -10.11
N GLU A 86 17.45 9.97 -8.96
CA GLU A 86 17.33 8.51 -8.86
C GLU A 86 15.91 8.01 -9.12
N GLN A 87 14.88 8.85 -8.98
CA GLN A 87 13.48 8.47 -9.15
C GLN A 87 13.15 8.11 -10.61
N HIS A 88 12.36 7.07 -10.79
CA HIS A 88 11.81 6.72 -12.11
C HIS A 88 10.88 7.83 -12.62
N ARG A 89 10.96 8.11 -13.94
CA ARG A 89 10.26 9.24 -14.60
C ARG A 89 8.76 9.34 -14.32
N ALA A 90 8.08 8.22 -14.05
CA ALA A 90 6.64 8.18 -13.77
C ALA A 90 6.25 8.70 -12.36
N TYR A 91 7.22 8.86 -11.46
CA TYR A 91 7.02 9.28 -10.07
C TYR A 91 7.67 10.62 -9.72
N ARG A 92 8.63 11.10 -10.54
CA ARG A 92 9.22 12.44 -10.42
C ARG A 92 8.13 13.52 -10.34
N ASN A 93 8.28 14.46 -9.42
CA ASN A 93 7.32 15.54 -9.14
C ASN A 93 5.90 15.06 -8.73
N ARG A 94 5.72 13.77 -8.41
CA ARG A 94 4.48 13.20 -7.88
C ARG A 94 4.65 12.63 -6.48
N THR A 95 5.87 12.41 -5.99
CA THR A 95 6.12 11.81 -4.69
C THR A 95 6.75 12.78 -3.70
N ARG A 96 6.39 12.65 -2.42
CA ARG A 96 6.98 13.36 -1.27
C ARG A 96 6.92 12.45 -0.04
N ILE A 97 7.81 12.65 0.91
CA ILE A 97 7.71 12.08 2.27
C ILE A 97 7.53 13.21 3.30
N ASN A 98 7.36 12.87 4.58
CA ASN A 98 7.19 13.84 5.65
C ASN A 98 8.46 14.70 5.87
N GLN A 99 8.34 15.84 6.54
CA GLN A 99 9.48 16.64 7.01
C GLN A 99 10.22 15.88 8.12
N ASP A 100 11.56 16.03 8.14
CA ASP A 100 12.46 15.37 9.09
C ASP A 100 12.19 13.86 9.31
N PRO A 101 12.08 13.05 8.24
CA PRO A 101 11.61 11.66 8.31
C PRO A 101 12.48 10.77 9.19
N LEU A 102 13.79 11.05 9.26
CA LEU A 102 14.74 10.32 10.12
C LEU A 102 14.56 10.65 11.61
N LYS A 103 14.05 11.84 11.96
CA LYS A 103 13.81 12.23 13.37
C LYS A 103 12.46 11.74 13.87
N THR A 104 11.45 11.74 13.00
CA THR A 104 10.06 11.38 13.34
C THR A 104 9.77 9.90 13.22
N GLY A 105 10.56 9.17 12.42
CA GLY A 105 10.27 7.77 12.05
C GLY A 105 9.10 7.64 11.07
N ASP A 106 8.44 8.73 10.67
CA ASP A 106 7.36 8.72 9.68
C ASP A 106 7.93 8.86 8.26
N LEU A 107 7.98 7.74 7.57
CA LEU A 107 8.52 7.55 6.23
C LEU A 107 7.43 7.42 5.18
N SER A 108 6.20 7.80 5.53
CA SER A 108 5.01 7.60 4.73
C SER A 108 5.09 8.38 3.41
N LEU A 109 4.79 7.69 2.31
CA LEU A 109 4.89 8.24 0.96
C LEU A 109 3.58 8.91 0.56
N MET A 110 3.61 10.21 0.29
CA MET A 110 2.53 10.92 -0.39
C MET A 110 2.70 10.79 -1.90
N LEU A 111 1.78 10.10 -2.57
CA LEU A 111 1.68 10.04 -4.03
C LEU A 111 0.58 11.01 -4.51
N GLN A 112 0.95 11.97 -5.35
CA GLN A 112 0.04 12.96 -5.93
C GLN A 112 -0.60 12.48 -7.23
N ARG A 113 -1.88 12.83 -7.40
CA ARG A 113 -2.72 12.51 -8.56
C ARG A 113 -2.62 11.01 -8.92
N PRO A 114 -3.01 10.10 -8.02
CA PRO A 114 -3.02 8.67 -8.30
C PRO A 114 -3.91 8.32 -9.50
N LEU A 115 -3.37 7.48 -10.37
CA LEU A 115 -3.95 7.00 -11.62
C LEU A 115 -4.20 5.50 -11.53
N ASP A 116 -5.03 4.99 -12.45
CA ASP A 116 -5.36 3.57 -12.57
C ASP A 116 -4.10 2.66 -12.66
N VAL A 117 -3.05 3.17 -13.32
CA VAL A 117 -1.75 2.52 -13.53
C VAL A 117 -0.83 2.50 -12.30
N ASP A 118 -1.10 3.31 -11.26
CA ASP A 118 -0.31 3.29 -10.02
C ASP A 118 -0.76 2.16 -9.06
N ARG A 119 -1.63 1.23 -9.50
CA ARG A 119 -1.98 0.04 -8.70
C ARG A 119 -0.81 -0.93 -8.62
N ASP A 120 -0.10 -0.89 -7.50
CA ASP A 120 0.95 -1.86 -7.22
C ASP A 120 1.05 -2.19 -5.71
N THR A 121 1.91 -3.14 -5.38
CA THR A 121 2.51 -3.23 -4.05
C THR A 121 3.72 -2.30 -4.04
N TYR A 122 3.75 -1.39 -3.07
CA TYR A 122 4.85 -0.48 -2.81
C TYR A 122 5.61 -0.96 -1.58
N THR A 123 6.91 -1.18 -1.73
CA THR A 123 7.79 -1.57 -0.64
C THR A 123 8.56 -0.35 -0.13
N CYS A 124 8.38 -0.03 1.14
CA CYS A 124 9.22 0.88 1.90
C CYS A 124 10.44 0.10 2.42
N ILE A 125 11.65 0.49 2.05
CA ILE A 125 12.91 -0.11 2.53
C ILE A 125 13.72 0.97 3.23
N VAL A 126 14.24 0.65 4.41
CA VAL A 126 15.16 1.51 5.16
C VAL A 126 16.46 0.75 5.40
N CYS A 127 17.59 1.36 5.07
CA CYS A 127 18.92 0.84 5.33
C CYS A 127 19.74 1.82 6.17
N SER A 128 20.62 1.33 7.05
CA SER A 128 21.73 2.14 7.58
C SER A 128 22.72 2.50 6.46
N GLY A 129 23.65 3.45 6.70
CA GLY A 129 24.73 3.73 5.73
C GLY A 129 25.65 2.54 5.46
N GLU A 130 25.78 1.61 6.42
CA GLU A 130 26.47 0.32 6.26
C GLU A 130 25.70 -0.69 5.39
N GLY A 131 24.44 -0.40 5.04
CA GLY A 131 23.59 -1.22 4.18
C GLY A 131 22.70 -2.23 4.91
N HIS A 132 22.71 -2.27 6.24
CA HIS A 132 21.84 -3.15 7.02
C HIS A 132 20.38 -2.72 6.89
N ILE A 133 19.47 -3.64 6.54
CA ILE A 133 18.03 -3.35 6.43
C ILE A 133 17.44 -3.18 7.83
N LEU A 134 17.03 -1.96 8.16
CA LEU A 134 16.39 -1.58 9.42
C LEU A 134 14.87 -1.76 9.38
N LEU A 135 14.27 -1.61 8.20
CA LEU A 135 12.83 -1.81 7.97
C LEU A 135 12.58 -2.25 6.53
N LYS A 136 11.64 -3.19 6.37
CA LYS A 136 11.02 -3.50 5.09
C LYS A 136 9.52 -3.68 5.29
N LYS A 137 8.70 -2.88 4.60
CA LYS A 137 7.24 -2.92 4.73
C LYS A 137 6.56 -2.79 3.38
N ASP A 138 5.66 -3.73 3.09
CA ASP A 138 4.83 -3.71 1.89
C ASP A 138 3.47 -3.02 2.16
N VAL A 139 3.07 -2.17 1.21
CA VAL A 139 1.79 -1.46 1.19
C VAL A 139 1.12 -1.66 -0.17
N LYS A 140 -0.07 -2.25 -0.20
CA LYS A 140 -0.83 -2.45 -1.43
C LYS A 140 -1.70 -1.23 -1.74
N LEU A 141 -1.42 -0.55 -2.84
CA LEU A 141 -2.29 0.51 -3.35
C LEU A 141 -3.36 -0.07 -4.27
N ARG A 142 -4.63 0.13 -3.91
CA ARG A 142 -5.79 -0.14 -4.77
C ARG A 142 -6.38 1.19 -5.22
N VAL A 143 -6.51 1.37 -6.52
CA VAL A 143 -7.22 2.51 -7.10
C VAL A 143 -8.63 2.05 -7.50
N ARG A 144 -9.66 2.86 -7.26
CA ARG A 144 -11.04 2.59 -7.70
C ARG A 144 -11.39 3.56 -8.83
N GLY A 145 -11.75 3.02 -10.00
CA GLY A 145 -12.31 3.84 -11.08
C GLY A 145 -13.75 4.25 -10.74
N THR A 146 -14.14 5.47 -11.09
CA THR A 146 -15.53 5.91 -11.04
C THR A 146 -16.30 5.19 -12.16
N GLY A 147 -17.09 4.18 -11.79
CA GLY A 147 -17.84 3.37 -12.73
C GLY A 147 -19.01 4.12 -13.36
N THR A 148 -18.76 4.87 -14.44
CA THR A 148 -19.82 5.51 -15.24
C THR A 148 -19.60 5.31 -16.74
N LEU A 149 -19.65 4.05 -17.19
CA LEU A 149 -19.84 3.69 -18.61
C LEU A 149 -21.17 2.95 -18.84
N SER A 150 -22.21 3.28 -18.07
CA SER A 150 -23.61 2.92 -18.38
C SER A 150 -24.31 3.96 -19.28
N GLY A 151 -23.57 4.94 -19.81
CA GLY A 151 -24.12 6.11 -20.53
C GLY A 151 -23.46 6.44 -21.87
N VAL A 152 -22.50 5.64 -22.35
CA VAL A 152 -22.00 5.81 -23.73
C VAL A 152 -23.01 5.19 -24.68
N ARG A 153 -23.94 6.01 -25.18
CA ARG A 153 -24.78 5.67 -26.33
C ARG A 153 -23.84 5.23 -27.46
N PRO A 154 -24.00 4.03 -28.05
CA PRO A 154 -23.12 3.59 -29.13
C PRO A 154 -23.07 4.65 -30.23
N ARG A 155 -21.87 4.97 -30.73
CA ARG A 155 -21.69 5.95 -31.82
C ARG A 155 -22.46 5.58 -33.11
N ASN A 156 -22.89 4.32 -33.22
CA ASN A 156 -23.63 3.75 -34.33
C ASN A 156 -25.08 3.37 -33.93
N ALA A 157 -25.63 3.93 -32.85
CA ALA A 157 -27.06 3.77 -32.56
C ALA A 157 -27.87 4.44 -33.68
N PRO A 158 -28.84 3.75 -34.32
CA PRO A 158 -29.72 4.37 -35.29
C PRO A 158 -30.41 5.61 -34.68
N PRO A 159 -30.68 6.66 -35.48
CA PRO A 159 -31.58 7.71 -35.02
C PRO A 159 -32.91 7.07 -34.61
N ALA A 160 -33.46 7.50 -33.48
CA ALA A 160 -34.82 7.12 -33.13
C ALA A 160 -35.72 7.69 -34.23
N GLY A 161 -36.50 6.83 -34.88
CA GLY A 161 -37.48 7.29 -35.86
C GLY A 161 -38.46 8.24 -35.19
N ASP A 162 -38.79 9.33 -35.87
CA ASP A 162 -39.82 10.25 -35.41
C ASP A 162 -41.14 9.48 -35.20
N PRO A 163 -41.94 9.81 -34.17
CA PRO A 163 -43.23 9.16 -33.97
C PRO A 163 -44.14 9.44 -35.18
N GLU A 164 -44.60 8.37 -35.84
CA GLU A 164 -45.58 8.49 -36.92
C GLU A 164 -46.83 9.22 -36.41
N VAL A 165 -47.06 10.43 -36.92
CA VAL A 165 -48.34 11.13 -36.74
C VAL A 165 -49.36 10.43 -37.64
N HIS A 166 -50.09 9.48 -37.06
CA HIS A 166 -51.17 8.76 -37.75
C HIS A 166 -52.39 9.70 -37.89
N PRO A 167 -52.75 10.15 -39.10
CA PRO A 167 -53.66 11.27 -39.29
C PRO A 167 -55.12 10.81 -39.42
N ASP A 168 -55.67 10.11 -38.43
CA ASP A 168 -57.07 9.70 -38.43
C ASP A 168 -57.71 9.78 -37.03
N ARG A 169 -58.04 11.01 -36.61
CA ARG A 169 -59.10 11.25 -35.62
C ARG A 169 -59.74 12.64 -35.73
N LEU A 170 -60.31 12.92 -36.90
CA LEU A 170 -61.32 13.97 -37.07
C LEU A 170 -62.60 13.38 -37.67
N MET A 171 -63.50 12.97 -36.79
CA MET A 171 -64.98 12.89 -36.87
C MET A 171 -65.40 12.43 -35.45
N GLY A 172 -66.39 13.01 -34.80
CA GLY A 172 -67.53 13.76 -35.35
C GLY A 172 -68.75 12.88 -35.25
#